data_AF-A0A956JNQ1-F1
#
_entry.id   AF-A0A956JNQ1-F1
#
_cell.length_a   1.000
_cell.length_b   1.000
_cell.length_c   1.000
_cell.angle_alpha   90.00
_cell.angle_beta   90.00
_cell.angle_gamma   90.00
#
_symmetry.space_group_name_H-M   'P 1'
#
loop_
_entity.id
_entity.type
_entity.pdbx_description
1 polymer ?
#
loop_
_entity_poly.entity_id
_entity_poly.type
_entity_poly.pdbx_seq_one_letter_code
_entity_poly.pdbx_strand_id
1 'polypeptide(L)'
;LLPGAAPLLSRAAALVSEAGGSLSHAACLARELGVPAVVGVGAGLWAIRQGERVEVDAGAGKVVRLVHRTEDGDNVRSAAGYLQREDPD
;
A
#
# COMPACT_ATOMS: atom_id res chain seq x y z
N LEU A 1 -9.84 -7.46 7.95
CA LEU A 1 -9.26 -8.72 7.44
C LEU A 1 -10.14 -9.88 7.88
N LEU A 2 -10.39 -10.86 7.00
CA LEU A 2 -11.19 -12.04 7.32
C LEU A 2 -10.38 -13.03 8.19
N PRO A 3 -11.05 -13.84 9.02
CA PRO A 3 -10.41 -14.97 9.69
C PRO A 3 -9.73 -15.88 8.67
N GLY A 4 -8.45 -16.20 8.88
CA GLY A 4 -7.66 -17.03 7.96
C GLY A 4 -6.71 -16.27 7.03
N ALA A 5 -6.69 -14.93 7.06
CA ALA A 5 -5.72 -14.15 6.29
C ALA A 5 -4.29 -14.17 6.87
N ALA A 6 -4.11 -14.62 8.12
CA ALA A 6 -2.82 -14.60 8.81
C ALA A 6 -1.69 -15.37 8.09
N PRO A 7 -1.90 -16.58 7.54
CA PRO A 7 -0.86 -17.30 6.80
C PRO A 7 -0.49 -16.64 5.46
N LEU A 8 -1.41 -15.89 4.86
CA LEU A 8 -1.13 -15.12 3.64
C LEU A 8 -0.33 -13.87 3.98
N LEU A 9 -0.75 -13.18 5.04
CA LEU A 9 -0.11 -11.96 5.51
C LEU A 9 1.32 -12.23 5.97
N SER A 10 1.58 -13.33 6.68
CA SER A 10 2.93 -13.70 7.12
C SER A 10 3.93 -13.95 5.99
N ARG A 11 3.45 -14.17 4.76
CA ARG A 11 4.27 -14.33 3.54
C ARG A 11 4.26 -13.09 2.66
N ALA A 12 3.50 -12.07 3.01
CA ALA A 12 3.39 -10.83 2.23
C ALA A 12 4.59 -9.90 2.50
N ALA A 13 5.01 -9.16 1.48
CA ALA A 13 6.05 -8.14 1.63
C ALA A 13 5.56 -6.88 2.35
N ALA A 14 4.27 -6.55 2.19
CA ALA A 14 3.60 -5.46 2.88
C ALA A 14 2.07 -5.65 2.81
N LEU A 15 1.36 -5.04 3.76
CA LEU A 15 -0.09 -4.87 3.73
C LEU A 15 -0.42 -3.44 3.30
N VAL A 16 -1.24 -3.29 2.27
CA VAL A 16 -1.79 -2.00 1.86
C VAL A 16 -3.31 -2.09 1.88
N SER A 17 -3.98 -1.16 2.56
CA SER A 17 -5.44 -1.13 2.67
C SER A 17 -5.98 0.25 2.32
N GLU A 18 -7.07 0.28 1.54
CA GLU A 18 -7.80 1.51 1.24
C GLU A 18 -8.35 2.15 2.52
N ALA A 19 -8.91 1.34 3.42
CA ALA A 19 -9.61 1.80 4.61
C ALA A 19 -8.97 1.25 5.90
N GLY A 20 -9.30 1.90 7.02
CA GLY A 20 -8.83 1.57 8.35
C GLY A 20 -7.71 2.49 8.83
N GLY A 21 -7.60 2.65 10.15
CA GLY A 21 -6.55 3.42 10.80
C GLY A 21 -5.39 2.57 11.30
N SER A 22 -4.35 3.23 11.81
CA SER A 22 -3.14 2.62 12.37
C SER A 22 -3.39 1.63 13.52
N LEU A 23 -4.54 1.73 14.20
CA LEU A 23 -5.00 0.83 15.26
C LEU A 23 -6.04 -0.20 14.80
N SER A 24 -6.31 -0.28 13.49
CA SER A 24 -7.24 -1.27 12.95
C SER A 24 -6.73 -2.69 13.18
N HIS A 25 -7.67 -3.65 13.24
CA HIS A 25 -7.33 -5.08 13.36
C HIS A 25 -6.30 -5.53 12.33
N ALA A 26 -6.37 -4.99 11.10
CA ALA A 26 -5.43 -5.32 10.04
C ALA A 26 -4.02 -4.76 10.29
N ALA A 27 -3.93 -3.53 10.78
CA ALA A 27 -2.65 -2.90 11.13
C ALA A 27 -2.00 -3.58 12.34
N CYS A 28 -2.78 -3.91 13.37
CA CYS A 28 -2.27 -4.64 14.54
C CYS A 28 -1.75 -6.03 14.15
N LEU A 29 -2.52 -6.80 13.38
CA LEU A 29 -2.10 -8.13 12.95
C LEU A 29 -0.84 -8.08 12.07
N ALA A 30 -0.74 -7.11 11.17
CA ALA A 30 0.47 -6.94 10.36
C ALA A 30 1.71 -6.64 11.23
N ARG A 31 1.57 -5.78 12.25
CA ARG A 31 2.64 -5.49 13.21
C ARG A 31 3.05 -6.72 14.01
N GLU A 32 2.10 -7.51 14.48
CA GLU A 32 2.36 -8.78 15.19
C GLU A 32 3.15 -9.77 14.33
N LEU A 33 2.89 -9.78 13.02
CA LEU A 33 3.56 -10.65 12.05
C LEU A 33 4.85 -10.04 11.47
N GLY A 34 5.26 -8.83 11.89
CA GLY A 34 6.44 -8.15 11.36
C GLY A 34 6.30 -7.67 9.91
N VAL A 35 5.07 -7.53 9.42
CA VAL A 35 4.76 -7.12 8.05
C VAL A 35 4.52 -5.61 8.01
N PRO A 36 5.25 -4.84 7.17
CA PRO A 36 5.00 -3.42 6.97
C PRO A 36 3.56 -3.17 6.53
N ALA A 37 2.89 -2.19 7.12
CA ALA A 37 1.47 -1.91 6.83
C ALA A 37 1.22 -0.42 6.58
N VAL A 38 0.56 -0.12 5.47
CA VAL A 38 -0.03 1.20 5.18
C VAL A 38 -1.53 1.02 5.03
N VAL A 39 -2.30 1.72 5.85
CA VAL A 39 -3.77 1.61 5.89
C VAL A 39 -4.38 2.99 5.72
N GLY A 40 -5.60 3.06 5.20
CA GLY A 40 -6.23 4.36 4.93
C GLY A 40 -5.62 5.07 3.72
N VAL A 41 -5.17 4.35 2.69
CA VAL A 41 -4.64 4.94 1.44
C VAL A 41 -5.74 5.65 0.63
N GLY A 42 -7.00 5.30 0.88
CA GLY A 42 -8.16 5.82 0.17
C GLY A 42 -8.28 5.28 -1.25
N ALA A 43 -9.20 5.88 -2.02
CA ALA A 43 -9.57 5.42 -3.36
C ALA A 43 -8.41 5.40 -4.38
N GLY A 44 -7.29 6.07 -4.07
CA GLY A 44 -6.08 6.02 -4.88
C GLY A 44 -5.51 4.61 -5.06
N LEU A 45 -5.73 3.72 -4.10
CA LEU A 45 -5.29 2.32 -4.18
C LEU A 45 -5.87 1.58 -5.39
N TRP A 46 -7.07 1.96 -5.85
CA TRP A 46 -7.77 1.31 -6.97
C TRP A 46 -7.09 1.56 -8.32
N ALA A 47 -6.22 2.57 -8.41
CA ALA A 47 -5.42 2.82 -9.60
C ALA A 47 -4.27 1.81 -9.77
N ILE A 48 -3.89 1.10 -8.70
CA ILE A 48 -2.87 0.05 -8.74
C ILE A 48 -3.52 -1.23 -9.25
N ARG A 49 -3.03 -1.74 -10.38
CA ARG A 49 -3.53 -2.97 -10.98
C ARG A 49 -2.75 -4.19 -10.50
N GLN A 50 -3.41 -5.34 -10.52
CA GLN A 50 -2.76 -6.61 -10.24
C GLN A 50 -1.57 -6.83 -11.18
N GLY A 51 -0.44 -7.27 -10.61
CA GLY A 51 0.83 -7.45 -11.34
C GLY A 51 1.68 -6.18 -11.48
N GLU A 52 1.16 -5.00 -11.12
CA GLU A 52 1.99 -3.80 -11.03
C GLU A 52 2.92 -3.86 -9.82
N ARG A 53 4.14 -3.33 -9.99
CA ARG A 53 5.08 -3.18 -8.88
C ARG A 53 4.83 -1.87 -8.15
N VAL A 54 4.89 -1.93 -6.82
CA VAL A 54 4.80 -0.76 -5.96
C VAL A 54 5.91 -0.79 -4.92
N GLU A 55 6.36 0.39 -4.52
CA GLU A 55 7.19 0.60 -3.36
C GLU A 55 6.32 1.06 -2.19
N VAL A 56 6.54 0.48 -1.01
CA VAL A 56 5.77 0.76 0.18
C VAL A 56 6.72 1.24 1.27
N ASP A 57 6.49 2.45 1.76
CA ASP A 57 7.17 3.01 2.94
C ASP A 57 6.13 3.12 4.07
N ALA A 58 6.15 2.12 4.96
CA ALA A 58 5.25 2.07 6.11
C ALA A 58 5.61 3.09 7.21
N GLY A 59 6.84 3.60 7.24
CA GLY A 59 7.24 4.63 8.20
C GLY A 59 6.69 6.01 7.81
N ALA A 60 6.68 6.30 6.52
CA ALA A 60 6.12 7.54 5.98
C ALA A 60 4.64 7.44 5.57
N GLY A 61 4.04 6.25 5.63
CA GLY A 61 2.65 6.02 5.20
C GLY A 61 2.44 6.14 3.69
N LYS A 62 3.46 5.83 2.88
CA LYS A 62 3.45 6.09 1.42
C LYS A 62 3.42 4.80 0.60
N VAL A 63 2.70 4.87 -0.51
CA VAL A 63 2.67 3.84 -1.56
C VAL A 63 2.95 4.51 -2.90
N VAL A 64 3.98 4.04 -3.60
CA VAL A 64 4.45 4.61 -4.86
C VAL A 64 4.43 3.55 -5.95
N ARG A 65 3.85 3.87 -7.11
CA ARG A 65 3.84 2.98 -8.28
C ARG A 65 5.20 3.02 -8.98
N LEU A 66 5.76 1.84 -9.25
CA LEU A 66 6.99 1.72 -10.02
C LEU A 66 6.65 1.56 -11.50
N VAL A 67 6.89 2.61 -12.28
CA VAL A 67 6.82 2.55 -13.75
C VAL A 67 8.13 1.97 -14.27
N HIS A 68 8.08 0.72 -14.72
CA HIS A 68 9.20 0.14 -15.47
C HIS A 68 9.34 0.89 -16.79
N ARG A 69 10.53 1.47 -17.01
CA ARG A 69 10.93 2.04 -18.30
C ARG A 69 10.93 0.89 -19.32
N THR A 70 9.87 0.76 -20.11
CA THR A 70 9.98 0.11 -21.42
C THR A 70 10.83 1.04 -22.28
N GLU A 71 11.90 0.54 -22.88
CA GLU A 71 12.85 1.33 -23.68
C GLU A 71 12.29 1.87 -25.01
N ASP A 72 10.97 1.85 -25.22
CA ASP A 72 10.34 2.44 -26.40
C ASP A 72 9.77 3.82 -26.05
N GLY A 73 10.30 4.85 -26.69
CA GLY A 73 10.10 6.24 -26.33
C GLY A 73 8.66 6.72 -26.50
N ASP A 74 8.05 7.13 -25.39
CA ASP A 74 7.05 8.21 -25.38
C ASP A 74 6.74 8.69 -23.94
N ASN A 75 7.03 9.97 -23.68
CA ASN A 75 6.35 10.90 -22.75
C ASN A 75 6.21 10.53 -21.26
N VAL A 76 7.20 10.98 -20.50
CA VAL A 76 7.32 10.87 -19.04
C VAL A 76 6.20 11.61 -18.31
N ARG A 77 5.35 10.85 -17.61
CA ARG A 77 4.55 11.35 -16.48
C ARG A 77 4.90 10.52 -15.25
N SER A 78 5.67 11.11 -14.33
CA SER A 78 5.91 10.54 -13.01
C SER A 78 4.58 10.29 -12.31
N ALA A 79 4.34 9.04 -11.88
CA ALA A 79 3.09 8.65 -11.23
C ALA A 79 3.00 9.29 -9.84
N ALA A 80 1.85 9.91 -9.57
CA ALA A 80 1.53 10.63 -8.35
C ALA A 80 1.70 9.72 -7.12
N GLY A 81 2.51 10.16 -6.15
CA GLY A 81 2.51 9.55 -4.82
C GLY A 81 1.15 9.77 -4.16
N TYR A 82 0.55 8.71 -3.62
CA TYR A 82 -0.67 8.83 -2.83
C TYR A 82 -0.27 9.33 -1.44
N LEU A 83 -0.34 10.65 -1.24
CA LEU A 83 -0.24 11.26 0.07
C LEU A 83 -1.51 10.90 0.85
N GLN A 84 -1.36 10.31 2.03
CA GLN A 84 -2.42 10.30 3.02
C GLN A 84 -2.83 11.77 3.22
N ARG A 85 -4.05 12.13 2.82
CA ARG A 85 -4.66 13.32 3.41
C ARG A 85 -4.96 12.93 4.84
N GLU A 86 -4.27 13.57 5.78
CA GLU A 86 -4.75 13.66 7.15
C GLU A 86 -6.11 14.35 7.08
N ASP A 87 -7.19 13.59 7.27
CA ASP A 87 -8.48 14.18 7.64
C ASP A 87 -8.27 14.83 9.01
N PRO A 88 -8.48 16.16 9.16
CA PRO A 88 -8.49 16.78 10.46
C PRO A 88 -9.83 16.48 11.14
N ASP A 89 -9.74 15.77 12.26
CA ASP A 89 -10.75 15.53 13.32
C ASP A 89 -12.13 14.94 12.95
#